data_AF-A0A4U1J9P5-F1
#
_entry.id   AF-A0A4U1J9P5-F1
#
_cell.length_a   1.000
_cell.length_b   1.000
_cell.length_c   1.000
_cell.angle_alpha   90.00
_cell.angle_beta   90.00
_cell.angle_gamma   90.00
#
_symmetry.space_group_name_H-M   'P 1'
#
loop_
_entity.id
_entity.type
_entity.pdbx_description
1 polymer ?
#
loop_
_entity_poly.entity_id
_entity_poly.type
_entity_poly.pdbx_seq_one_letter_code
_entity_poly.pdbx_strand_id
1 'polypeptide(L)'
;MTSAITTLYRPVGQAELDLIAASGSRRFPPRLPDQPIFYPVCNEAYAVQIASRWNTAQGAVGYVTRFEVRSDFLAKYDVHVVGSKIHAEYWIPAEELEAFNDAIVGTIEVVSEHRAEGQGKSET
;
A
#
# COMPACT_ATOMS: atom_id res chain seq x y z
N MET A 1 18.21 14.26 -16.43
CA MET A 1 18.68 13.08 -15.68
C MET A 1 17.44 12.37 -15.17
N THR A 2 17.21 11.11 -15.53
CA THR A 2 16.13 10.32 -14.95
C THR A 2 16.52 9.95 -13.53
N SER A 3 15.84 10.51 -12.52
CA SER A 3 16.02 10.06 -11.13
C SER A 3 15.72 8.56 -11.05
N ALA A 4 16.52 7.82 -10.28
CA ALA A 4 16.23 6.42 -9.99
C ALA A 4 14.87 6.31 -9.27
N ILE A 5 14.16 5.22 -9.56
CA ILE A 5 12.84 4.93 -8.98
C ILE A 5 12.87 3.59 -8.26
N THR A 6 12.09 3.49 -7.19
CA THR A 6 11.90 2.28 -6.40
C THR A 6 10.42 1.89 -6.47
N THR A 7 10.14 0.64 -6.84
CA THR A 7 8.78 0.08 -6.80
C THR A 7 8.43 -0.32 -5.37
N LEU A 8 7.28 0.13 -4.90
CA LEU A 8 6.73 -0.20 -3.59
C LEU A 8 5.28 -0.65 -3.72
N TYR A 9 4.79 -1.26 -2.66
CA TYR A 9 3.45 -1.82 -2.59
C TYR A 9 2.74 -1.36 -1.32
N ARG A 10 1.41 -1.33 -1.37
CA ARG A 10 0.60 -1.08 -0.18
C ARG A 10 -0.74 -1.81 -0.26
N PRO A 11 -1.09 -2.62 0.75
CA PRO A 11 -2.44 -3.14 0.87
C PRO A 11 -3.39 -1.98 1.24
N VAL A 12 -4.54 -1.86 0.57
CA VAL A 12 -5.58 -0.86 0.85
C VAL A 12 -6.98 -1.48 0.86
N GLY A 13 -7.89 -0.94 1.67
CA GLY A 13 -9.31 -1.33 1.65
C GLY A 13 -10.10 -0.51 0.64
N GLN A 14 -11.37 -0.86 0.41
CA GLN A 14 -12.24 -0.15 -0.54
C GLN A 14 -12.29 1.37 -0.31
N ALA A 15 -12.50 1.80 0.94
CA ALA A 15 -12.62 3.24 1.25
C ALA A 15 -11.32 4.02 0.96
N GLU A 16 -10.15 3.44 1.22
CA GLU A 16 -8.86 4.06 0.91
C GLU A 16 -8.62 4.06 -0.61
N LEU A 17 -9.01 2.99 -1.31
CA LEU A 17 -8.94 2.92 -2.78
C LEU A 17 -9.81 3.97 -3.46
N ASP A 18 -11.03 4.21 -2.97
CA ASP A 18 -11.93 5.24 -3.52
C ASP A 18 -11.33 6.64 -3.39
N LEU A 19 -10.65 6.93 -2.28
CA LEU A 19 -9.94 8.20 -2.06
C LEU A 19 -8.72 8.34 -2.98
N ILE A 20 -7.98 7.24 -3.19
CA ILE A 20 -6.87 7.21 -4.16
C ILE A 20 -7.41 7.49 -5.56
N ALA A 21 -8.51 6.85 -5.96
CA ALA A 21 -9.14 7.07 -7.26
C ALA A 21 -9.61 8.52 -7.43
N ALA A 22 -10.21 9.12 -6.40
CA ALA A 22 -10.62 10.52 -6.39
C ALA A 22 -9.45 11.51 -6.56
N SER A 23 -8.24 11.12 -6.18
CA SER A 23 -7.01 11.89 -6.42
C SER A 23 -6.44 11.76 -7.85
N GLY A 24 -7.11 11.01 -8.73
CA GLY A 24 -6.58 10.63 -10.04
C GLY A 24 -5.52 9.53 -9.95
N SER A 25 -5.58 8.68 -8.92
CA SER A 25 -4.64 7.59 -8.63
C SER A 25 -3.19 8.07 -8.47
N ARG A 26 -2.98 9.22 -7.83
CA ARG A 26 -1.63 9.79 -7.65
C ARG A 26 -1.25 10.05 -6.20
N ARG A 27 -2.23 10.02 -5.28
CA ARG A 27 -2.00 10.35 -3.87
C ARG A 27 -2.69 9.35 -2.96
N PHE A 28 -2.01 9.00 -1.87
CA PHE A 28 -2.64 8.36 -0.73
C PHE A 28 -3.34 9.42 0.14
N PRO A 29 -4.50 9.10 0.74
CA PRO A 29 -5.20 10.04 1.62
C PRO A 29 -4.40 10.27 2.92
N PRO A 30 -4.57 11.43 3.58
CA PRO A 30 -3.98 11.70 4.88
C PRO A 30 -4.27 10.61 5.91
N ARG A 31 -3.31 10.32 6.78
CA ARG A 31 -3.50 9.39 7.91
C ARG A 31 -4.41 10.02 8.96
N LEU A 32 -5.11 9.17 9.71
CA LEU A 32 -5.83 9.62 10.90
C LEU A 32 -4.84 10.05 12.00
N PRO A 33 -5.22 10.94 12.93
CA PRO A 33 -4.31 11.43 13.97
C PRO A 33 -3.70 10.35 14.88
N ASP A 34 -4.39 9.22 15.03
CA ASP A 34 -3.95 8.04 15.79
C ASP A 34 -2.97 7.14 15.01
N GLN A 35 -2.69 7.47 13.75
CA GLN A 35 -1.88 6.68 12.83
C GLN A 35 -0.61 7.46 12.45
N PRO A 36 0.42 7.48 13.33
CA PRO A 36 1.57 8.37 13.20
C PRO A 36 2.52 8.01 12.04
N ILE A 37 2.36 6.82 11.46
CA ILE A 37 3.27 6.29 10.43
C ILE A 37 2.46 5.83 9.21
N PHE A 38 2.96 6.19 8.03
CA PHE A 38 2.64 5.60 6.75
C PHE A 38 3.72 4.60 6.36
N TYR A 39 3.32 3.37 6.02
CA TYR A 39 4.24 2.27 5.77
C TYR A 39 3.95 1.58 4.43
N PRO A 40 4.68 1.92 3.37
CA PRO A 40 4.71 1.14 2.15
C PRO A 40 5.69 -0.03 2.30
N VAL A 41 5.38 -1.16 1.67
CA VAL A 41 6.20 -2.38 1.73
C VAL A 41 7.02 -2.56 0.45
N CYS A 42 8.18 -3.19 0.57
CA CYS A 42 9.10 -3.39 -0.54
C CYS A 42 8.78 -4.63 -1.39
N ASN A 43 7.82 -5.47 -0.97
CA ASN A 43 7.56 -6.76 -1.60
C ASN A 43 6.06 -7.01 -1.82
N GLU A 44 5.70 -7.40 -3.04
CA GLU A 44 4.32 -7.71 -3.42
C GLU A 44 3.73 -8.89 -2.64
N ALA A 45 4.49 -9.97 -2.44
CA ALA A 45 4.02 -11.14 -1.71
C ALA A 45 3.71 -10.80 -0.24
N TYR A 46 4.47 -9.88 0.35
CA TYR A 46 4.17 -9.37 1.68
C TYR A 46 2.88 -8.52 1.68
N ALA A 47 2.69 -7.64 0.69
CA ALA A 47 1.46 -6.86 0.55
C ALA A 47 0.23 -7.78 0.36
N VAL A 48 0.34 -8.81 -0.47
CA VAL A 48 -0.69 -9.85 -0.67
C VAL A 48 -1.02 -10.56 0.64
N GLN A 49 -0.01 -10.93 1.43
CA GLN A 49 -0.21 -11.58 2.73
C GLN A 49 -1.00 -10.68 3.69
N ILE A 50 -0.73 -9.38 3.71
CA ILE A 50 -1.48 -8.42 4.53
C ILE A 50 -2.91 -8.25 4.01
N ALA A 51 -3.09 -8.01 2.71
CA ALA A 51 -4.41 -7.82 2.09
C ALA A 51 -5.31 -9.04 2.27
N SER A 52 -4.76 -10.25 2.16
CA SER A 52 -5.50 -11.50 2.36
C SER A 52 -5.96 -11.69 3.81
N ARG A 53 -5.22 -11.17 4.79
CA ARG A 53 -5.65 -11.22 6.20
C ARG A 53 -6.85 -10.34 6.47
N TRP A 54 -6.98 -9.19 5.79
CA TRP A 54 -8.15 -8.31 5.96
C TRP A 54 -9.47 -8.97 5.54
N ASN A 55 -9.43 -9.90 4.59
CA ASN A 55 -10.61 -10.66 4.16
C ASN A 55 -11.19 -11.56 5.25
N THR A 56 -10.41 -11.91 6.28
CA THR A 56 -10.92 -12.69 7.41
C THR A 56 -11.85 -11.85 8.31
N ALA A 57 -11.87 -10.52 8.15
CA ALA A 57 -12.78 -9.64 8.86
C ALA A 57 -14.04 -9.35 8.01
N GLN A 58 -15.11 -10.11 8.26
CA GLN A 58 -16.51 -9.74 7.98
C GLN A 58 -16.81 -9.15 6.58
N GLY A 59 -16.32 -9.78 5.52
CA GLY A 59 -16.69 -9.40 4.14
C GLY A 59 -15.96 -8.17 3.58
N ALA A 60 -14.86 -7.75 4.21
CA ALA A 60 -13.98 -6.74 3.66
C ALA A 60 -13.26 -7.24 2.39
N VAL A 61 -13.00 -6.32 1.47
CA VAL A 61 -12.13 -6.52 0.30
C VAL A 61 -10.77 -5.86 0.56
N GLY A 62 -9.69 -6.58 0.29
CA GLY A 62 -8.33 -6.07 0.31
C GLY A 62 -7.78 -5.94 -1.10
N TYR A 63 -7.13 -4.82 -1.39
CA TYR A 63 -6.44 -4.56 -2.65
C TYR A 63 -4.95 -4.45 -2.40
N VAL A 64 -4.14 -4.92 -3.34
CA VAL A 64 -2.71 -4.63 -3.37
C VAL A 64 -2.47 -3.57 -4.43
N THR A 65 -1.91 -2.43 -4.00
CA THR A 65 -1.46 -1.39 -4.92
C THR A 65 0.04 -1.46 -5.14
N ARG A 66 0.48 -1.09 -6.36
CA ARG A 66 1.87 -0.91 -6.78
C ARG A 66 2.07 0.53 -7.25
N PHE A 67 3.18 1.13 -6.88
CA PHE A 67 3.54 2.48 -7.30
C PHE A 67 5.06 2.66 -7.28
N GLU A 68 5.53 3.66 -8.00
CA GLU A 68 6.94 4.00 -8.10
C GLU A 68 7.21 5.29 -7.33
N VAL A 69 8.31 5.34 -6.59
CA VAL A 69 8.72 6.52 -5.83
C VAL A 69 10.16 6.87 -6.18
N ARG A 70 10.49 8.16 -6.25
CA ARG A 70 11.88 8.57 -6.47
C ARG A 70 12.79 8.03 -5.36
N SER A 71 13.86 7.34 -5.73
CA SER A 71 14.79 6.72 -4.77
C SER A 71 15.56 7.76 -3.95
N ASP A 72 15.76 8.97 -4.48
CA ASP A 72 16.38 10.10 -3.76
C ASP A 72 15.56 10.57 -2.56
N PHE A 73 14.23 10.53 -2.67
CA PHE A 73 13.32 10.81 -1.58
C PHE A 73 13.36 9.71 -0.53
N LEU A 74 13.33 8.45 -0.97
CA LEU A 74 13.35 7.29 -0.06
C LEU A 74 14.67 7.15 0.72
N ALA A 75 15.79 7.68 0.20
CA ALA A 75 17.09 7.63 0.87
C ALA A 75 17.12 8.34 2.24
N LYS A 76 16.07 9.11 2.59
CA LYS A 76 15.89 9.74 3.90
C LYS A 76 15.38 8.77 4.97
N TYR A 77 14.85 7.62 4.57
CA TYR A 77 14.17 6.67 5.45
C TYR A 77 14.88 5.32 5.41
N ASP A 78 14.97 4.68 6.58
CA ASP A 78 15.50 3.34 6.68
C ASP A 78 14.44 2.30 6.29
N VAL A 79 14.92 1.19 5.73
CA VAL A 79 14.09 0.00 5.51
C VAL A 79 14.09 -0.83 6.78
N HIS A 80 12.91 -1.06 7.33
CA HIS A 80 12.68 -1.90 8.50
C HIS A 80 12.28 -3.31 8.05
N VAL A 81 12.92 -4.33 8.62
CA VAL A 81 12.56 -5.74 8.38
C VAL A 81 11.78 -6.26 9.59
N VAL A 82 10.48 -6.49 9.43
CA VAL A 82 9.57 -6.90 10.52
C VAL A 82 9.31 -8.41 10.50
N GLY A 83 10.09 -9.15 11.29
CA GLY A 83 9.97 -10.61 11.37
C GLY A 83 10.78 -11.33 10.28
N SER A 84 10.13 -11.79 9.21
CA SER A 84 10.82 -12.51 8.13
C SER A 84 11.58 -11.56 7.20
N LYS A 85 12.65 -12.05 6.55
CA LYS A 85 13.48 -11.26 5.61
C LYS A 85 12.70 -10.62 4.46
N ILE A 86 11.52 -11.13 4.13
CA ILE A 86 10.65 -10.60 3.07
C ILE A 86 9.73 -9.46 3.54
N HIS A 87 9.62 -9.25 4.85
CA HIS A 87 8.77 -8.20 5.43
C HIS A 87 9.55 -6.90 5.57
N ALA A 88 10.01 -6.38 4.43
CA ALA A 88 10.70 -5.09 4.37
C ALA A 88 9.68 -3.97 4.12
N GLU A 89 9.73 -2.93 4.94
CA GLU A 89 8.83 -1.78 4.90
C GLU A 89 9.55 -0.48 5.26
N TYR A 90 9.07 0.64 4.71
CA TYR A 90 9.51 1.97 5.15
C TYR A 90 8.60 2.48 6.26
N TRP A 91 9.14 3.25 7.19
CA TRP A 91 8.35 3.97 8.19
C TRP A 91 8.45 5.46 7.93
N ILE A 92 7.41 6.03 7.31
CA ILE A 92 7.35 7.44 6.92
C ILE A 92 6.42 8.16 7.90
N PRO A 93 6.85 9.25 8.56
CA PRO A 93 5.96 10.03 9.42
C PRO A 93 4.70 10.48 8.67
N ALA A 94 3.53 10.41 9.31
CA ALA A 94 2.26 10.80 8.70
C ALA A 94 2.26 12.26 8.22
N GLU A 95 3.00 13.15 8.90
CA GLU A 95 3.23 14.55 8.50
C GLU A 95 4.02 14.69 7.19
N GLU A 96 4.84 13.71 6.82
CA GLU A 96 5.62 13.70 5.58
C GLU A 96 4.89 13.00 4.43
N LEU A 97 3.67 12.49 4.65
CA LEU A 97 2.91 11.78 3.61
C LEU A 97 2.63 12.65 2.38
N GLU A 98 2.45 13.96 2.56
CA GLU A 98 2.24 14.85 1.41
C GLU A 98 3.52 14.98 0.57
N ALA A 99 4.67 15.08 1.21
CA ALA A 99 5.96 15.08 0.52
C ALA A 99 6.24 13.72 -0.16
N PHE A 100 5.78 12.62 0.45
CA PHE A 100 5.83 11.30 -0.17
C PHE A 100 4.93 11.21 -1.41
N ASN A 101 3.71 11.72 -1.34
CA ASN A 101 2.79 11.79 -2.48
C ASN A 101 3.43 12.56 -3.66
N ASP A 102 4.12 13.66 -3.39
CA ASP A 102 4.87 14.42 -4.41
C ASP A 102 6.09 13.68 -4.96
N ALA A 103 6.53 12.61 -4.28
CA ALA A 103 7.61 11.74 -4.74
C ALA A 103 7.12 10.53 -5.54
N ILE A 104 5.82 10.28 -5.61
CA ILE A 104 5.24 9.23 -6.46
C ILE A 104 5.42 9.61 -7.93
N VAL A 105 5.90 8.66 -8.71
CA VAL A 105 6.08 8.75 -10.15
C VAL A 105 4.96 7.96 -10.83
N GLY A 106 4.29 8.57 -11.79
CA GLY A 106 3.18 7.93 -12.49
C GLY A 106 1.91 7.85 -11.63
N THR A 107 1.31 6.67 -11.58
CA THR A 107 0.04 6.38 -10.89
C THR A 107 0.17 5.19 -9.96
N ILE A 108 -0.71 5.16 -8.96
CA ILE A 108 -0.94 4.02 -8.07
C ILE A 108 -1.85 3.03 -8.79
N GLU A 109 -1.35 1.81 -9.01
CA GLU A 109 -2.03 0.77 -9.77
C GLU A 109 -2.49 -0.36 -8.85
N VAL A 110 -3.71 -0.87 -9.03
CA VAL A 110 -4.15 -2.10 -8.37
C VAL A 110 -3.56 -3.29 -9.12
N VAL A 111 -2.81 -4.14 -8.43
CA VAL A 111 -2.18 -5.33 -9.02
C VAL A 111 -2.82 -6.63 -8.54
N SER A 112 -3.53 -6.61 -7.41
CA SER A 112 -4.30 -7.75 -6.92
C SER A 112 -5.51 -7.31 -6.13
N GLU A 113 -6.55 -8.14 -6.19
CA GLU A 113 -7.78 -8.01 -5.41
C GLU A 113 -7.98 -9.31 -4.64
N HIS A 114 -8.28 -9.19 -3.37
CA HIS A 114 -8.55 -10.31 -2.49
C HIS A 114 -9.91 -10.05 -1.83
N ARG A 115 -10.87 -10.94 -2.05
CA ARG A 115 -12.17 -10.92 -1.37
C ARG A 115 -12.27 -12.12 -0.44
N ALA A 116 -13.03 -11.99 0.64
CA ALA A 116 -13.48 -13.17 1.37
C ALA A 116 -14.27 -14.05 0.41
N GLU A 117 -13.85 -15.31 0.23
CA GLU A 117 -14.70 -16.30 -0.45
C GLU A 117 -15.97 -16.42 0.39
N GLY A 118 -17.08 -15.87 -0.11
CA GLY A 118 -18.39 -16.35 0.31
C GLY A 118 -18.38 -17.86 0.07
N GLN A 119 -18.77 -18.65 1.06
CA GLN A 119 -19.01 -20.09 0.87
C GLN A 119 -20.08 -20.28 -0.21
N GLY A 120 -19.65 -20.31 -1.47
CA GLY A 120 -20.45 -20.61 -2.63
C GLY A 120 -20.27 -22.06 -2.99
N LYS A 121 -20.78 -22.97 -2.16
CA LYS A 121 -21.14 -24.34 -2.57
C LYS A 121 -22.30 -24.86 -1.73
N SER A 122 -23.48 -24.88 -2.34
CA SER A 122 -24.38 -26.04 -2.33
C SER A 122 -25.35 -25.86 -3.49
N GLU A 123 -25.00 -26.45 -4.63
CA GLU A 123 -25.98 -26.90 -5.62
C GLU A 123 -26.97 -27.83 -4.91
N THR A 124 -28.26 -27.56 -5.02
CA THR A 124 -29.34 -28.54 -4.90
C THR A 124 -30.47 -28.10 -5.83
#